data_AF-A0A3N5NB88-F1
#
_entry.id   AF-A0A3N5NB88-F1
#
_cell.length_a   1.000
_cell.length_b   1.000
_cell.length_c   1.000
_cell.angle_alpha   90.00
_cell.angle_beta   90.00
_cell.angle_gamma   90.00
#
_symmetry.space_group_name_H-M   'P 1'
#
loop_
_entity.id
_entity.type
_entity.pdbx_description
1 polymer ?
#
loop_
_entity_poly.entity_id
_entity_poly.type
_entity_poly.pdbx_seq_one_letter_code
_entity_poly.pdbx_strand_id
1 'polypeptide(L)'
;DLLSYSKKKQQKDPLMDYLLNLRTRMAHAKDLLCDAEQTAFFFVTLPEALPIAVIKRFINWFEEFGIPVGGVIVNMLIDRDSVKAETPAFVKNRVAMQDGYMAEIWRSFSDVRAVVPLFDTEVQSVAMLRRTADSLFGPAATAG
;
A
#
# COMPACT_ATOMS: atom_id res chain seq x y z
N ASP A 1 7.03 60.04 -37.55
CA ASP A 1 7.72 58.77 -37.31
C ASP A 1 6.89 57.77 -36.51
N LEU A 2 6.16 56.93 -37.24
CA LEU A 2 5.64 55.65 -36.76
C LEU A 2 6.80 54.64 -36.72
N LEU A 3 7.59 54.62 -35.65
CA LEU A 3 8.61 53.60 -35.48
C LEU A 3 8.58 53.01 -34.05
N SER A 4 8.08 51.78 -34.00
CA SER A 4 8.59 50.66 -33.19
C SER A 4 7.65 49.97 -32.18
N TYR A 5 6.37 50.30 -32.13
CA TYR A 5 5.38 49.45 -31.44
C TYR A 5 4.92 48.27 -32.31
N SER A 6 5.80 47.33 -32.66
CA SER A 6 5.32 46.08 -33.30
C SER A 6 6.25 44.85 -33.30
N LYS A 7 7.45 44.87 -32.71
CA LYS A 7 8.39 43.74 -32.89
C LYS A 7 9.15 43.26 -31.65
N LYS A 8 8.64 43.43 -30.43
CA LYS A 8 8.96 42.46 -29.38
C LYS A 8 8.00 41.29 -29.53
N LYS A 9 8.37 40.36 -30.43
CA LYS A 9 7.81 39.01 -30.52
C LYS A 9 7.51 38.54 -29.09
N GLN A 10 6.28 38.09 -28.88
CA GLN A 10 5.89 37.23 -27.76
C GLN A 10 6.88 36.06 -27.70
N GLN A 11 7.99 36.25 -27.00
CA GLN A 11 8.90 35.17 -26.68
C GLN A 11 8.18 34.42 -25.57
N LYS A 12 7.66 33.22 -25.90
CA LYS A 12 7.04 32.31 -24.93
C LYS A 12 7.95 32.25 -23.70
N ASP A 13 7.43 32.66 -22.55
CA ASP A 13 8.16 32.63 -21.29
C ASP A 13 8.51 31.16 -20.99
N PRO A 14 9.81 30.80 -20.95
CA PRO A 14 10.23 29.43 -20.71
C PRO A 14 9.69 28.84 -19.40
N LEU A 15 9.50 29.67 -18.37
CA LEU A 15 8.91 29.24 -17.10
C LEU A 15 7.43 28.92 -17.27
N MET A 16 6.70 29.77 -17.98
CA MET A 16 5.28 29.53 -18.28
C MET A 16 5.09 28.24 -19.08
N ASP A 17 5.91 28.02 -20.11
CA ASP A 17 5.87 26.80 -20.92
C ASP A 17 6.21 25.56 -20.06
N TYR A 18 7.18 25.65 -19.15
CA TYR A 18 7.48 24.57 -18.21
C TYR A 18 6.30 24.26 -17.28
N LEU A 19 5.68 25.27 -16.68
CA LEU A 19 4.56 25.12 -15.75
C LEU A 19 3.34 24.51 -16.44
N LEU A 20 3.04 24.93 -17.67
CA LEU A 20 1.95 24.33 -18.47
C LEU A 20 2.23 22.86 -18.77
N ASN A 21 3.45 22.51 -19.16
CA ASN A 21 3.85 21.12 -19.40
C ASN A 21 3.82 20.27 -18.13
N LEU A 22 4.22 20.83 -16.98
CA LEU A 22 4.10 20.15 -15.69
C LEU A 22 2.63 19.88 -15.35
N ARG A 23 1.76 20.88 -15.49
CA ARG A 23 0.31 20.73 -15.26
C ARG A 23 -0.28 19.61 -16.12
N THR A 24 0.04 19.57 -17.41
CA THR A 24 -0.47 18.53 -18.33
C THR A 24 0.01 17.14 -17.92
N ARG A 25 1.28 16.98 -17.55
CA ARG A 25 1.81 15.69 -17.07
C ARG A 25 1.17 15.24 -15.77
N MET A 26 0.94 16.16 -14.83
CA MET A 26 0.29 15.86 -13.55
C MET A 26 -1.18 15.47 -13.74
N ALA A 27 -1.90 16.12 -14.64
CA ALA A 27 -3.27 15.75 -14.99
C ALA A 27 -3.32 14.32 -15.58
N HIS A 28 -2.44 14.02 -16.54
CA HIS A 28 -2.38 12.68 -17.12
C HIS A 28 -1.99 11.59 -16.10
N ALA A 29 -1.04 11.88 -15.21
CA ALA A 29 -0.68 10.98 -14.12
C ALA A 29 -1.87 10.73 -13.17
N LYS A 30 -2.66 11.76 -12.87
CA LYS A 30 -3.89 11.62 -12.08
C LYS A 30 -4.88 10.70 -12.77
N ASP A 31 -5.12 10.89 -14.06
CA ASP A 31 -6.06 10.05 -14.81
C ASP A 31 -5.67 8.57 -14.72
N LEU A 32 -4.38 8.25 -14.89
CA LEU A 32 -3.86 6.88 -14.76
C LEU A 32 -3.97 6.32 -13.33
N LEU A 33 -3.69 7.14 -12.32
CA LEU A 33 -3.80 6.73 -10.91
C LEU A 33 -5.24 6.49 -10.47
N CYS A 34 -6.21 7.15 -11.10
CA CYS A 34 -7.63 7.01 -10.81
C CYS A 34 -8.34 5.96 -11.69
N ASP A 35 -7.66 5.37 -12.67
CA ASP A 35 -8.22 4.34 -13.56
C ASP A 35 -8.14 2.96 -12.91
N ALA A 36 -9.30 2.40 -12.54
CA ALA A 36 -9.42 1.09 -11.89
C ALA A 36 -9.12 -0.12 -12.80
N GLU A 37 -9.10 0.06 -14.13
CA GLU A 37 -8.69 -1.00 -15.05
C GLU A 37 -7.17 -1.07 -15.20
N GLN A 38 -6.46 0.01 -14.86
CA GLN A 38 -5.01 0.12 -15.05
C GLN A 38 -4.22 0.14 -13.73
N THR A 39 -4.80 0.68 -12.66
CA THR A 39 -4.09 0.93 -11.39
C THR A 39 -4.91 0.42 -10.20
N ALA A 40 -4.21 -0.17 -9.23
CA ALA A 40 -4.75 -0.45 -7.91
C ALA A 40 -3.67 -0.23 -6.84
N PHE A 41 -4.05 0.34 -5.71
CA PHE A 41 -3.18 0.55 -4.55
C PHE A 41 -3.43 -0.53 -3.49
N PHE A 42 -2.37 -1.19 -3.04
CA PHE A 42 -2.43 -2.22 -2.00
C PHE A 42 -1.75 -1.72 -0.73
N PHE A 43 -2.47 -1.72 0.39
CA PHE A 43 -1.91 -1.33 1.69
C PHE A 43 -1.29 -2.54 2.37
N VAL A 44 -0.12 -2.37 3.00
CA VAL A 44 0.50 -3.39 3.84
C VAL A 44 0.42 -2.94 5.29
N THR A 45 -0.02 -3.83 6.18
CA THR A 45 -0.09 -3.57 7.63
C THR A 45 0.51 -4.73 8.43
N LEU A 46 0.81 -4.45 9.69
CA LEU A 46 1.05 -5.47 10.70
C LEU A 46 -0.22 -5.66 11.54
N PRO A 47 -0.43 -6.83 12.16
CA PRO A 47 -1.51 -7.06 13.12
C PRO A 47 -1.23 -6.37 14.46
N GLU A 48 -1.22 -5.03 14.45
CA GLU A 48 -0.93 -4.15 15.57
C GLU A 48 -1.79 -2.87 15.48
N ALA A 49 -2.21 -2.31 16.61
CA ALA A 49 -3.13 -1.15 16.65
C ALA A 49 -2.68 0.03 15.78
N LEU A 50 -1.42 0.46 15.93
CA LEU A 50 -0.93 1.67 15.27
C LEU A 50 -0.86 1.51 13.74
N PRO A 51 -0.22 0.46 13.18
CA PRO A 51 -0.24 0.19 11.74
C PRO A 51 -1.66 0.12 11.16
N ILE A 52 -2.59 -0.56 11.84
CA ILE A 52 -3.99 -0.66 11.40
C ILE A 52 -4.64 0.72 11.36
N ALA A 53 -4.51 1.52 12.42
CA ALA A 53 -5.08 2.86 12.51
C ALA A 53 -4.51 3.79 11.44
N VAL A 54 -3.21 3.67 11.12
CA VAL A 54 -2.57 4.42 10.04
C VAL A 54 -3.22 4.06 8.71
N ILE A 55 -3.22 2.79 8.29
CA ILE A 55 -3.74 2.46 6.96
C ILE A 55 -5.23 2.75 6.81
N LYS A 56 -6.05 2.61 7.88
CA LYS A 56 -7.47 3.04 7.89
C LYS A 56 -7.63 4.49 7.46
N ARG A 57 -6.81 5.39 8.03
CA ARG A 57 -6.88 6.82 7.70
C ARG A 57 -6.48 7.08 6.25
N PHE A 58 -5.46 6.39 5.76
CA PHE A 58 -4.97 6.59 4.39
C PHE A 58 -5.91 6.00 3.34
N ILE A 59 -6.56 4.87 3.61
CA ILE A 59 -7.57 4.30 2.70
C ILE A 59 -8.67 5.33 2.43
N ASN A 60 -9.20 5.98 3.47
CA ASN A 60 -10.20 7.03 3.31
C ASN A 60 -9.71 8.17 2.40
N TRP A 61 -8.44 8.60 2.54
CA TRP A 61 -7.87 9.63 1.65
C TRP A 61 -7.80 9.14 0.20
N PHE A 62 -7.39 7.89 -0.03
CA PHE A 62 -7.31 7.33 -1.38
C PHE A 62 -8.70 7.25 -2.04
N GLU A 63 -9.71 6.85 -1.28
CA GLU A 63 -11.11 6.88 -1.72
C GLU A 63 -11.56 8.31 -2.06
N GLU A 64 -11.26 9.30 -1.22
CA GLU A 64 -11.55 10.72 -1.48
C GLU A 64 -10.84 11.26 -2.74
N PHE A 65 -9.62 10.79 -3.04
CA PHE A 65 -8.89 11.13 -4.27
C PHE A 65 -9.33 10.31 -5.49
N GLY A 66 -10.22 9.33 -5.33
CA GLY A 66 -10.67 8.43 -6.40
C GLY A 66 -9.58 7.47 -6.88
N ILE A 67 -8.62 7.12 -6.02
CA ILE A 67 -7.57 6.14 -6.33
C ILE A 67 -8.10 4.74 -5.96
N PRO A 68 -8.15 3.78 -6.89
CA PRO A 68 -8.65 2.44 -6.62
C PRO A 68 -7.80 1.72 -5.57
N VAL A 69 -8.43 1.22 -4.52
CA VAL A 69 -7.78 0.41 -3.48
C VAL A 69 -8.02 -1.06 -3.81
N GLY A 70 -6.95 -1.81 -4.08
CA GLY A 70 -6.99 -3.23 -4.41
C GLY A 70 -7.02 -4.16 -3.20
N GLY A 71 -6.99 -3.60 -1.99
CA GLY A 71 -7.11 -4.32 -0.73
C GLY A 71 -5.89 -4.19 0.20
N VAL A 72 -5.90 -4.99 1.26
CA VAL A 72 -4.90 -4.97 2.34
C VAL A 72 -4.12 -6.27 2.39
N ILE A 73 -2.82 -6.19 2.63
CA ILE A 73 -1.92 -7.32 2.90
C ILE A 73 -1.50 -7.22 4.35
N VAL A 74 -1.71 -8.30 5.11
CA VAL A 74 -1.20 -8.39 6.48
C VAL A 74 0.16 -9.08 6.45
N ASN A 75 1.17 -8.49 7.06
CA ASN A 75 2.52 -9.03 7.11
C ASN A 75 2.92 -9.44 8.54
N MET A 76 3.89 -10.35 8.63
CA MET A 76 4.48 -10.85 9.89
C MET A 76 3.46 -11.46 10.87
N LEU A 77 2.48 -12.21 10.35
CA LEU A 77 1.61 -13.01 11.22
C LEU A 77 2.41 -14.19 11.78
N ILE A 78 2.44 -14.34 13.10
CA ILE A 78 3.08 -15.49 13.74
C ILE A 78 2.18 -16.71 13.53
N ASP A 79 2.77 -17.79 13.03
CA ASP A 79 2.08 -19.06 12.86
C ASP A 79 1.66 -19.63 14.22
N ARG A 80 0.36 -19.85 14.41
CA ARG A 80 -0.20 -20.44 15.64
C ARG A 80 0.28 -21.87 15.84
N ASP A 81 0.50 -22.62 14.76
CA ASP A 81 0.91 -24.02 14.83
C ASP A 81 2.36 -24.15 15.34
N SER A 82 3.13 -23.06 15.27
CA SER A 82 4.46 -22.98 15.86
C SER A 82 4.46 -22.82 17.40
N VAL A 83 3.31 -22.47 18.00
CA VAL A 83 3.17 -22.24 19.45
C VAL A 83 2.83 -23.53 20.17
N LYS A 84 3.70 -23.94 21.08
CA LYS A 84 3.56 -25.17 21.89
C LYS A 84 3.37 -24.84 23.38
N ALA A 85 3.08 -25.87 24.17
CA ALA A 85 2.90 -25.73 25.62
C ALA A 85 4.14 -25.15 26.32
N GLU A 86 5.33 -25.49 25.82
CA GLU A 86 6.63 -25.03 26.30
C GLU A 86 7.06 -23.66 25.73
N THR A 87 6.34 -23.09 24.76
CA THR A 87 6.68 -21.79 24.17
C THR A 87 6.67 -20.68 25.23
N PRO A 88 7.67 -19.78 25.25
CA PRO A 88 7.74 -18.69 26.20
C PRO A 88 6.47 -17.84 26.24
N ALA A 89 6.09 -17.39 27.45
CA ALA A 89 4.85 -16.64 27.67
C ALA A 89 4.76 -15.36 26.81
N PHE A 90 5.87 -14.67 26.56
CA PHE A 90 5.87 -13.46 25.74
C PHE A 90 5.47 -13.73 24.27
N VAL A 91 5.84 -14.89 23.71
CA VAL A 91 5.44 -15.29 22.36
C VAL A 91 3.95 -15.61 22.33
N LYS A 92 3.45 -16.38 23.30
CA LYS A 92 2.02 -16.67 23.43
C LYS A 92 1.18 -15.39 23.54
N ASN A 93 1.65 -14.43 24.34
CA ASN A 93 1.01 -13.12 24.47
C ASN A 93 1.02 -12.33 23.16
N ARG A 94 2.11 -12.41 22.38
CA ARG A 94 2.19 -11.75 21.08
C ARG A 94 1.25 -12.38 20.06
N VAL A 95 1.10 -13.70 20.03
CA VAL A 95 0.11 -14.38 19.17
C VAL A 95 -1.30 -13.99 19.56
N ALA A 96 -1.66 -14.07 20.83
CA ALA A 96 -2.99 -13.64 21.31
C ALA A 96 -3.29 -12.16 20.99
N MET A 97 -2.27 -11.29 21.06
CA MET A 97 -2.39 -9.90 20.63
C MET A 97 -2.67 -9.80 19.12
N GLN A 98 -1.89 -10.50 18.30
CA GLN A 98 -2.10 -10.51 16.85
C GLN A 98 -3.48 -11.06 16.49
N ASP A 99 -3.98 -12.07 17.20
CA ASP A 99 -5.32 -12.63 16.98
C ASP A 99 -6.43 -11.59 17.19
N GLY A 100 -6.34 -10.80 18.26
CA GLY A 100 -7.26 -9.70 18.50
C GLY A 100 -7.22 -8.64 17.39
N TYR A 101 -6.03 -8.29 16.92
CA TYR A 101 -5.87 -7.33 15.83
C TYR A 101 -6.25 -7.89 14.46
N MET A 102 -6.08 -9.18 14.22
CA MET A 102 -6.61 -9.84 13.02
C MET A 102 -8.12 -9.76 12.99
N ALA A 103 -8.81 -9.99 14.11
CA ALA A 103 -10.25 -9.79 14.17
C ALA A 103 -10.66 -8.33 13.90
N GLU A 104 -9.86 -7.36 14.34
CA GLU A 104 -10.06 -5.95 13.98
C GLU A 104 -9.86 -5.72 12.47
N ILE A 105 -8.78 -6.25 11.87
CA ILE A 105 -8.49 -6.15 10.44
C ILE A 105 -9.65 -6.71 9.63
N TRP A 106 -10.10 -7.93 9.93
CA TRP A 106 -11.22 -8.58 9.23
C TRP A 106 -12.53 -7.80 9.32
N ARG A 107 -12.78 -7.15 10.46
CA ARG A 107 -13.94 -6.28 10.63
C ARG A 107 -13.80 -4.96 9.87
N SER A 108 -12.59 -4.45 9.74
CA SER A 108 -12.31 -3.09 9.28
C SER A 108 -12.09 -2.99 7.78
N PHE A 109 -11.60 -4.04 7.15
CA PHE A 109 -11.28 -4.06 5.73
C PHE A 109 -12.04 -5.20 5.07
N SER A 110 -12.83 -4.86 4.06
CA SER A 110 -13.64 -5.82 3.31
C SER A 110 -12.79 -6.73 2.42
N ASP A 111 -11.58 -6.29 2.04
CA ASP A 111 -10.71 -7.00 1.11
C ASP A 111 -9.28 -7.11 1.64
N VAL A 112 -9.01 -8.21 2.36
CA VAL A 112 -7.65 -8.61 2.71
C VAL A 112 -7.20 -9.64 1.67
N ARG A 113 -6.19 -9.26 0.90
CA ARG A 113 -5.73 -10.03 -0.26
C ARG A 113 -4.80 -11.17 0.10
N ALA A 114 -4.05 -11.01 1.20
CA ALA A 114 -3.09 -12.00 1.65
C ALA A 114 -2.69 -11.77 3.11
N VAL A 115 -2.24 -12.86 3.73
CA VAL A 115 -1.63 -12.87 5.06
C VAL A 115 -0.28 -13.54 4.93
N VAL A 116 0.78 -12.76 5.09
CA VAL A 116 2.18 -13.20 4.97
C VAL A 116 2.70 -13.55 6.37
N PRO A 117 3.25 -14.77 6.56
CA PRO A 117 3.75 -15.19 7.85
C PRO A 117 5.01 -14.42 8.24
N LEU A 118 5.32 -14.40 9.54
CA LEU A 118 6.62 -14.01 10.03
C LEU A 118 7.63 -15.10 9.64
N PHE A 119 8.64 -14.73 8.84
CA PHE A 119 9.74 -15.63 8.48
C PHE A 119 10.78 -15.73 9.61
N ASP A 120 11.53 -16.83 9.59
CA ASP A 120 12.64 -17.14 10.50
C ASP A 120 13.87 -16.25 10.28
N THR A 121 13.99 -15.71 9.07
CA THR A 121 15.12 -14.91 8.61
C THR A 121 14.64 -13.71 7.80
N GLU A 122 15.49 -12.69 7.69
CA GLU A 122 15.17 -11.52 6.88
C GLU A 122 15.05 -11.86 5.38
N VAL A 123 14.14 -11.17 4.70
CA VAL A 123 13.90 -11.34 3.26
C VAL A 123 14.95 -10.56 2.46
N GLN A 124 16.16 -11.11 2.33
CA GLN A 124 17.29 -10.46 1.65
C GLN A 124 17.82 -11.20 0.40
N SER A 125 17.29 -12.39 0.07
CA SER A 125 17.75 -13.19 -1.09
C SER A 125 16.62 -13.43 -2.09
N VAL A 126 16.97 -13.73 -3.35
CA VAL A 126 16.00 -14.13 -4.38
C VAL A 126 15.21 -15.37 -3.94
N ALA A 127 15.84 -16.30 -3.24
CA ALA A 127 15.17 -17.47 -2.70
C ALA A 127 14.11 -17.07 -1.64
N MET A 128 14.44 -16.13 -0.75
CA MET A 128 13.48 -15.62 0.22
C MET A 128 12.36 -14.81 -0.44
N LEU A 129 12.66 -13.99 -1.46
CA LEU A 129 11.64 -13.28 -2.22
C LEU A 129 10.64 -14.23 -2.88
N ARG A 130 11.10 -15.37 -3.40
CA ARG A 130 10.21 -16.42 -3.93
C ARG A 130 9.31 -17.00 -2.84
N ARG A 131 9.85 -17.36 -1.68
CA ARG A 131 9.04 -17.84 -0.54
C ARG A 131 7.99 -16.82 -0.10
N THR A 132 8.34 -15.54 -0.07
CA THR A 132 7.39 -14.45 0.22
C THR A 132 6.32 -14.36 -0.86
N ALA A 133 6.69 -14.44 -2.14
CA ALA A 133 5.74 -14.44 -3.25
C ALA A 133 4.79 -15.65 -3.18
N ASP A 134 5.28 -16.84 -2.83
CA ASP A 134 4.46 -18.04 -2.65
C ASP A 134 3.44 -17.85 -1.53
N SER A 135 3.81 -17.14 -0.46
CA SER A 135 2.87 -16.80 0.63
C SER A 135 1.87 -15.71 0.24
N LEU A 136 2.29 -14.78 -0.62
CA LEU A 136 1.48 -13.64 -1.05
C LEU A 136 0.46 -14.01 -2.14
N PHE A 137 0.84 -14.89 -3.06
CA PHE A 137 0.04 -15.30 -4.23
C PHE A 137 -0.48 -16.74 -4.15
N GLY A 138 -0.05 -17.50 -3.14
CA GLY A 138 -0.53 -18.86 -2.88
C GLY A 138 -2.01 -18.88 -2.51
N PRO A 139 -2.62 -20.08 -2.45
CA PRO A 139 -4.01 -20.23 -1.98
C PRO A 139 -4.14 -19.58 -0.60
N ALA A 140 -5.14 -18.72 -0.44
CA ALA A 140 -5.36 -17.98 0.80
C ALA A 140 -5.34 -18.96 1.98
N ALA A 141 -4.48 -18.70 2.97
CA ALA A 141 -4.47 -19.46 4.21
C ALA A 141 -5.90 -19.43 4.77
N THR A 142 -6.57 -20.58 4.73
CA THR A 142 -7.93 -20.73 5.22
C THR A 142 -7.93 -20.32 6.68
N ALA A 143 -8.71 -19.28 7.01
CA ALA A 143 -8.95 -18.89 8.40
C ALA A 143 -9.46 -20.11 9.17
N GLY A 144 -8.63 -20.62 10.09
CA GLY A 144 -9.01 -21.57 11.13
C GLY A 144 -9.41 -20.84 12.40
#